data_AF-A0A2R6CAP3-F1
#
_entry.id   AF-A0A2R6CAP3-F1
#
_cell.length_a   1.000
_cell.length_b   1.000
_cell.length_c   1.000
_cell.angle_alpha   90.00
_cell.angle_beta   90.00
_cell.angle_gamma   90.00
#
_symmetry.space_group_name_H-M   'P 1'
#
loop_
_entity.id
_entity.type
_entity.pdbx_description
1 polymer ?
#
loop_
_entity_poly.entity_id
_entity_poly.type
_entity_poly.pdbx_seq_one_letter_code
_entity_poly.pdbx_strand_id
1 'polypeptide(L)'
;MIEVFLPVQRDRDNFLMLREDVGWDYRNPRELYPDVNSLLMRSFINIDKPRGPSSHEVTAWVGRLLNVKKIGHGGTLVEYGEIPLLVVF
;
A
#
# COMPACT_ATOMS: atom_id res chain seq x y z
N MET A 1 -9.25 11.15 2.51
CA MET A 1 -8.76 10.87 1.13
C MET A 1 -8.04 9.51 1.14
N ILE A 2 -8.08 8.73 0.06
CA ILE A 2 -7.31 7.47 -0.06
C ILE A 2 -6.23 7.70 -1.12
N GLU A 3 -4.97 7.49 -0.75
CA GLU A 3 -3.85 7.55 -1.68
C GLU A 3 -3.17 6.18 -1.76
N VAL A 4 -2.90 5.70 -2.96
CA VAL A 4 -2.21 4.42 -3.18
C VAL A 4 -0.78 4.74 -3.62
N PHE A 5 0.19 4.36 -2.78
CA PHE A 5 1.60 4.43 -3.09
C PHE A 5 2.03 3.10 -3.69
N LEU A 6 2.59 3.18 -4.89
CA LEU A 6 3.28 2.04 -5.48
C LEU A 6 4.60 1.83 -4.74
N PRO A 7 5.09 0.58 -4.65
CA PRO A 7 6.42 0.30 -4.09
C PRO A 7 7.51 0.74 -5.08
N VAL A 8 7.23 1.73 -5.92
CA VAL A 8 8.04 2.19 -7.01
C VAL A 8 8.26 3.69 -6.84
N GLN A 9 9.49 4.08 -6.56
CA GLN A 9 9.92 5.47 -6.55
C GLN A 9 10.61 5.78 -7.88
N ARG A 10 10.25 6.87 -8.54
CA ARG A 10 10.95 7.30 -9.76
C ARG A 10 12.19 8.09 -9.39
N ASP A 11 13.36 7.70 -9.89
CA ASP A 11 14.58 8.51 -9.85
C ASP A 11 15.02 8.87 -11.27
N ARG A 12 14.91 10.16 -11.62
CA ARG A 12 15.18 10.73 -12.96
C ARG A 12 14.46 9.96 -14.09
N ASP A 13 15.08 8.91 -14.61
CA ASP A 13 14.60 8.06 -15.73
C ASP A 13 14.26 6.62 -15.32
N ASN A 14 14.51 6.23 -14.06
CA ASN A 14 14.42 4.85 -13.58
C ASN A 14 13.36 4.67 -12.48
N PHE A 15 12.98 3.42 -12.24
CA PHE A 15 12.04 3.01 -11.20
C PHE A 15 12.78 2.20 -10.12
N LEU A 16 12.71 2.65 -8.88
CA LEU A 16 13.28 2.00 -7.70
C LEU A 16 12.17 1.20 -7.02
N MET A 17 12.28 -0.13 -7.03
CA MET A 17 11.38 -0.96 -6.27
C MET A 17 11.85 -1.03 -4.81
N LEU A 18 11.02 -0.60 -3.86
CA LEU A 18 11.31 -0.77 -2.43
C LEU A 18 11.15 -2.25 -2.06
N ARG A 19 12.26 -3.01 -2.09
CA ARG A 19 12.42 -4.24 -1.29
C ARG A 19 13.80 -4.30 -0.67
N GLU A 20 13.91 -4.95 0.48
CA GLU A 20 15.19 -5.15 1.18
C GLU A 20 16.18 -6.00 0.37
N ASP A 21 15.69 -6.78 -0.61
CA ASP A 21 16.44 -7.79 -1.36
C ASP A 21 16.67 -7.43 -2.85
N VAL A 22 16.09 -6.33 -3.36
CA VAL A 22 16.18 -5.97 -4.78
C VAL A 22 17.08 -4.76 -5.01
N GLY A 23 18.11 -4.94 -5.84
CA GLY A 23 18.82 -3.82 -6.44
C GLY A 23 17.92 -3.03 -7.42
N TRP A 24 18.49 -2.02 -8.06
CA TRP A 24 17.81 -1.18 -9.06
C TRP A 24 17.19 -2.02 -10.19
N ASP A 25 15.86 -1.99 -10.33
CA ASP A 25 15.12 -2.67 -11.40
C ASP A 25 14.66 -1.66 -12.45
N TYR A 26 15.34 -1.63 -13.59
CA TYR A 26 15.13 -0.65 -14.66
C TYR A 26 13.84 -0.87 -15.48
N ARG A 27 13.02 -1.85 -15.15
CA ARG A 27 11.80 -2.15 -15.91
C ARG A 27 10.67 -1.14 -15.64
N ASN A 28 9.83 -0.95 -16.64
CA ASN A 28 8.64 -0.12 -16.51
C ASN A 28 7.67 -0.72 -15.46
N PRO A 29 7.01 0.07 -14.60
CA PRO A 29 6.05 -0.45 -13.62
C PRO A 29 4.91 -1.22 -14.25
N ARG A 30 4.52 -0.91 -15.50
CA ARG A 30 3.53 -1.70 -16.25
C ARG A 30 4.05 -3.07 -16.67
N GLU A 31 5.36 -3.22 -16.84
CA GLU A 31 5.98 -4.53 -17.09
C GLU A 31 6.12 -5.34 -15.79
N LEU A 32 6.38 -4.66 -14.68
CA LEU A 32 6.46 -5.27 -13.35
C LEU A 32 5.08 -5.64 -12.78
N TYR A 33 4.07 -4.83 -13.09
CA TYR A 33 2.69 -4.95 -12.63
C TYR A 33 1.73 -4.79 -13.82
N PRO A 34 1.60 -5.84 -14.65
CA PRO A 34 0.81 -5.77 -15.88
C PRO A 34 -0.69 -5.62 -15.65
N ASP A 35 -1.17 -5.98 -14.46
CA ASP A 35 -2.57 -5.90 -14.08
C ASP A 35 -2.77 -5.24 -12.70
N VAL A 36 -4.01 -4.80 -12.46
CA VAL A 36 -4.41 -4.09 -11.24
C VAL A 36 -4.21 -4.94 -9.98
N ASN A 37 -4.41 -6.26 -10.06
CA ASN A 37 -4.21 -7.13 -8.89
C ASN A 37 -2.73 -7.22 -8.55
N SER A 38 -1.87 -7.41 -9.55
CA SER A 38 -0.42 -7.41 -9.39
C SER A 38 0.09 -6.11 -8.77
N LEU A 39 -0.51 -4.97 -9.15
CA LEU A 39 -0.23 -3.66 -8.59
C LEU A 39 -0.68 -3.55 -7.12
N LEU A 40 -1.95 -3.90 -6.85
CA LEU A 40 -2.55 -3.82 -5.52
C LEU A 40 -1.77 -4.65 -4.51
N MET A 41 -1.39 -5.88 -4.87
CA MET A 41 -0.66 -6.83 -4.01
C MET A 41 0.74 -6.37 -3.61
N ARG A 42 1.26 -5.28 -4.18
CA ARG A 42 2.56 -4.72 -3.80
C ARG A 42 2.48 -3.27 -3.35
N SER A 43 1.27 -2.73 -3.20
CA SER A 43 1.03 -1.33 -2.89
C SER A 43 0.93 -1.07 -1.39
N PHE A 44 1.25 0.16 -1.02
CA PHE A 44 0.92 0.75 0.26
C PHE A 44 -0.28 1.67 0.08
N ILE A 45 -1.27 1.58 0.95
CA ILE A 45 -2.47 2.40 0.87
C ILE A 45 -2.51 3.32 2.08
N ASN A 46 -2.40 4.61 1.83
CA ASN A 46 -2.50 5.67 2.81
C ASN A 46 -3.96 6.06 2.96
N ILE A 47 -4.54 5.78 4.13
CA ILE A 47 -5.97 5.99 4.37
C ILE A 47 -6.17 6.99 5.47
N ASP A 48 -6.91 8.06 5.18
CA ASP A 48 -7.34 8.99 6.21
C ASP A 48 -8.37 8.32 7.13
N LYS A 49 -7.88 7.80 8.27
CA LYS A 49 -8.70 7.01 9.18
C LYS A 49 -9.71 7.90 9.91
N PRO A 50 -11.00 7.59 9.85
CA PRO A 50 -12.00 8.32 10.61
C PRO A 50 -11.80 8.11 12.13
N ARG A 51 -12.23 9.11 12.91
CA ARG A 51 -12.36 8.97 14.37
C ARG A 51 -13.41 7.92 14.69
N GLY A 52 -13.17 7.10 15.71
CA GLY A 52 -14.08 6.03 16.14
C GLY A 52 -13.50 4.63 15.95
N PRO A 53 -13.46 4.08 14.73
CA PRO A 53 -13.03 2.70 14.52
C PRO A 53 -11.55 2.49 14.79
N SER A 54 -11.20 1.30 15.26
CA SER A 54 -9.82 0.86 15.44
C SER A 54 -9.10 0.68 14.10
N SER A 55 -7.76 0.69 14.11
CA SER A 55 -6.97 0.42 12.90
C SER A 55 -7.23 -0.98 12.32
N HIS A 56 -7.53 -1.97 13.17
CA HIS A 56 -7.91 -3.31 12.72
C HIS A 56 -9.25 -3.32 11.97
N GLU A 57 -10.25 -2.58 12.46
CA GLU A 57 -11.55 -2.47 11.80
C GLU A 57 -11.43 -1.78 10.43
N VAL A 58 -10.71 -0.66 10.36
CA VAL A 58 -10.47 0.05 9.10
C VAL A 58 -9.72 -0.85 8.11
N THR A 59 -8.69 -1.56 8.57
CA THR A 59 -7.93 -2.51 7.76
C THR A 59 -8.84 -3.62 7.20
N ALA A 60 -9.73 -4.18 8.03
CA ALA A 60 -10.67 -5.21 7.61
C ALA A 60 -11.68 -4.71 6.58
N TRP A 61 -12.20 -3.49 6.73
CA TRP A 61 -13.12 -2.89 5.76
C TRP A 61 -12.45 -2.68 4.41
N VAL A 62 -11.22 -2.17 4.40
CA VAL A 62 -10.47 -1.92 3.17
C VAL A 62 -10.13 -3.24 2.49
N GLY A 63 -9.73 -4.27 3.24
CA GLY A 63 -9.50 -5.61 2.71
C GLY A 63 -10.72 -6.18 1.99
N ARG A 64 -11.91 -6.01 2.59
CA ARG A 64 -13.20 -6.42 1.99
C ARG A 64 -13.54 -5.60 0.74
N LEU A 65 -13.34 -4.28 0.78
CA LEU A 65 -13.65 -3.38 -0.33
C LEU A 65 -12.78 -3.65 -1.55
N LEU A 66 -11.50 -3.96 -1.34
CA LEU A 66 -10.55 -4.28 -2.41
C LEU A 66 -10.55 -5.76 -2.80
N ASN A 67 -11.34 -6.60 -2.11
CA ASN A 67 -11.40 -8.05 -2.30
C ASN A 67 -10.02 -8.73 -2.27
N VAL A 68 -9.15 -8.30 -1.35
CA VAL A 68 -7.79 -8.84 -1.20
C VAL A 68 -7.75 -9.93 -0.12
N LYS A 69 -6.93 -10.96 -0.34
CA LYS A 69 -6.81 -12.09 0.59
C LYS A 69 -6.07 -11.72 1.87
N LYS A 70 -5.11 -10.80 1.80
CA LYS A 70 -4.28 -10.42 2.94
C LYS A 70 -3.98 -8.92 2.89
N ILE A 71 -4.27 -8.25 4.00
CA ILE A 71 -3.97 -6.85 4.22
C ILE A 71 -3.55 -6.68 5.68
N GLY A 72 -2.59 -5.81 5.93
CA GLY A 72 -2.15 -5.42 7.27
C GLY A 72 -1.99 -3.92 7.38
N HIS A 73 -1.74 -3.43 8.58
CA HIS A 73 -1.36 -2.03 8.82
C HIS A 73 0.03 -1.98 9.44
N GLY A 74 0.86 -1.04 8.97
CA GLY A 74 2.17 -0.74 9.57
C GLY A 74 2.01 0.34 10.64
N GLY A 75 2.34 0.01 11.89
CA GLY A 75 2.20 0.90 13.04
C GLY A 75 0.82 0.85 13.70
N THR A 76 0.77 1.00 15.02
CA THR A 76 -0.48 1.05 15.80
C THR A 76 -0.75 2.48 16.19
N LEU A 77 -1.75 3.10 15.58
CA LEU A 77 -2.20 4.45 15.90
C LEU A 77 -3.29 4.40 16.96
N VAL A 78 -2.98 4.93 18.14
CA VAL A 78 -3.93 5.07 19.25
C VAL A 78 -4.79 6.32 19.06
N GLU A 79 -6.07 6.06 18.74
CA GLU A 79 -7.27 6.89 18.93
C GLU A 79 -7.38 8.27 18.27
N TYR A 80 -6.31 9.03 18.05
CA TYR A 80 -6.41 10.41 17.57
C TYR A 80 -5.69 10.62 16.24
N GLY A 81 -6.50 10.60 15.17
CA GLY A 81 -6.26 11.31 13.91
C GLY A 81 -4.85 11.23 13.34
N GLU A 82 -4.44 10.05 12.88
CA GLU A 82 -3.40 9.92 11.86
C GLU A 82 -3.79 8.80 10.88
N ILE A 83 -3.23 8.91 9.68
CA ILE A 83 -3.54 8.15 8.47
C ILE A 83 -2.86 6.77 8.57
N PRO A 84 -3.56 5.62 8.77
CA PRO A 84 -2.94 4.31 8.73
C PRO A 84 -2.36 4.02 7.35
N LEU A 85 -1.09 3.60 7.34
CA LEU A 85 -0.46 2.99 6.18
C LEU A 85 -0.83 1.50 6.16
N LEU A 86 -1.69 1.12 5.21
CA LEU A 86 -2.02 -0.27 4.96
C LEU A 86 -1.05 -0.89 3.97
N VAL A 87 -0.67 -2.12 4.23
CA VAL A 87 0.17 -2.94 3.35
C VAL A 87 -0.67 -4.09 2.83
N VAL A 88 -0.77 -4.21 1.52
CA VAL A 88 -1.42 -5.34 0.87
C VAL A 88 -0.33 -6.37 0.54
N PHE A 89 -0.58 -7.65 0.86
CA PHE A 89 0.37 -8.75 0.71
C PHE A 89 -0.16 -9.83 -0.23
#